data_AF-A0A1C5UQV1-F1
#
_entry.id   AF-A0A1C5UQV1-F1
#
_cell.length_a   1.000
_cell.length_b   1.000
_cell.length_c   1.000
_cell.angle_alpha   90.00
_cell.angle_beta   90.00
_cell.angle_gamma   90.00
#
_symmetry.space_group_name_H-M   'P 1'
#
loop_
_entity.id
_entity.type
_entity.pdbx_description
1 polymer ?
#
loop_
_entity_poly.entity_id
_entity_poly.type
_entity_poly.pdbx_seq_one_letter_code
_entity_poly.pdbx_strand_id
1 'polypeptide(L)'
;MKRTELYKLLQSAGLHSQYLGYEYFADAVWLAAKDPARLHNMRRDIYLPVAALHQVSCSSVERDIRTIRDVLYRHTPADFFRSLGLPPLWQHSQPYPRECIALFADYLARLP
;
A
#
# COMPACT_ATOMS: atom_id res chain seq x y z
N MET A 1 -1.84 -3.27 -16.36
CA MET A 1 -2.22 -3.15 -14.94
C MET A 1 -3.65 -2.61 -14.83
N LYS A 2 -4.55 -3.29 -14.10
CA LYS A 2 -5.95 -2.85 -13.92
C LYS A 2 -6.17 -2.44 -12.46
N ARG A 3 -6.71 -1.24 -12.21
CA ARG A 3 -7.07 -0.74 -10.87
C ARG A 3 -7.99 -1.70 -10.10
N THR A 4 -8.85 -2.41 -10.81
CA THR A 4 -9.78 -3.39 -10.23
C THR A 4 -9.06 -4.53 -9.51
N GLU A 5 -7.93 -5.01 -10.03
CA GLU A 5 -7.16 -6.08 -9.38
C GLU A 5 -6.47 -5.60 -8.11
N LEU A 6 -6.00 -4.35 -8.10
CA LEU A 6 -5.49 -3.72 -6.89
C LEU A 6 -6.57 -3.67 -5.80
N TYR A 7 -7.77 -3.17 -6.11
CA TYR A 7 -8.83 -3.09 -5.10
C TYR A 7 -9.27 -4.47 -4.57
N LYS A 8 -9.32 -5.50 -5.44
CA LYS A 8 -9.56 -6.88 -4.98
C LYS A 8 -8.48 -7.37 -4.03
N LEU A 9 -7.22 -7.08 -4.34
CA LEU A 9 -6.07 -7.43 -3.50
C LEU A 9 -6.11 -6.72 -2.14
N LEU A 10 -6.48 -5.43 -2.11
CA LEU A 10 -6.61 -4.69 -0.85
C LEU A 10 -7.74 -5.26 0.00
N GLN A 11 -8.88 -5.59 -0.60
CA GLN A 11 -10.01 -6.20 0.11
C GLN A 11 -9.67 -7.59 0.66
N SER A 12 -8.97 -8.42 -0.11
CA SER A 12 -8.55 -9.75 0.38
C SER A 12 -7.50 -9.66 1.49
N ALA A 13 -6.73 -8.56 1.55
CA ALA A 13 -5.85 -8.25 2.66
C ALA A 13 -6.57 -7.76 3.93
N GLY A 14 -7.91 -7.58 3.89
CA GLY A 14 -8.69 -7.04 5.00
C GLY A 14 -8.75 -5.51 5.06
N LEU A 15 -8.35 -4.83 3.98
CA LEU A 15 -8.50 -3.38 3.87
C LEU A 15 -9.85 -3.04 3.21
N HIS A 16 -10.61 -2.16 3.86
CA HIS A 16 -11.92 -1.73 3.39
C HIS A 16 -11.93 -0.23 3.10
N SER A 17 -12.78 0.20 2.17
CA SER A 17 -12.94 1.61 1.75
C SER A 17 -13.44 2.56 2.84
N GLN A 18 -13.78 2.03 4.01
CA GLN A 18 -14.18 2.82 5.18
C GLN A 18 -13.00 3.61 5.77
N TYR A 19 -11.75 3.21 5.47
CA TYR A 19 -10.56 3.95 5.86
C TYR A 19 -10.23 4.99 4.78
N LEU A 20 -10.11 6.28 5.13
CA LEU A 20 -9.65 7.32 4.19
C LEU A 20 -8.29 6.96 3.56
N GLY A 21 -7.42 6.31 4.34
CA GLY A 21 -6.13 5.81 3.86
C GLY A 21 -6.22 4.73 2.78
N TYR A 22 -7.39 4.11 2.56
CA TYR A 22 -7.58 3.07 1.55
C TYR A 22 -7.27 3.58 0.13
N GLU A 23 -7.88 4.71 -0.26
CA GLU A 23 -7.63 5.30 -1.57
C GLU A 23 -6.20 5.86 -1.68
N TYR A 24 -5.69 6.47 -0.60
CA TYR A 24 -4.31 6.98 -0.59
C TYR A 24 -3.28 5.87 -0.75
N PHE A 25 -3.50 4.73 -0.10
CA PHE A 25 -2.66 3.55 -0.22
C PHE A 25 -2.78 2.92 -1.60
N ALA A 26 -3.99 2.83 -2.16
CA ALA A 26 -4.19 2.34 -3.52
C ALA A 26 -3.43 3.18 -4.55
N ASP A 27 -3.50 4.52 -4.47
CA ASP A 27 -2.75 5.40 -5.35
C ASP A 27 -1.24 5.32 -5.13
N ALA A 28 -0.79 5.19 -3.87
CA ALA A 28 0.63 4.99 -3.57
C ALA A 28 1.18 3.69 -4.18
N VAL A 29 0.45 2.57 -4.02
CA VAL A 29 0.78 1.28 -4.64
C VAL A 29 0.80 1.40 -6.16
N TRP A 30 -0.20 2.07 -6.73
CA TRP A 30 -0.31 2.25 -8.18
C TRP A 30 0.87 3.05 -8.75
N LEU A 31 1.30 4.12 -8.07
CA LEU A 31 2.47 4.91 -8.46
C LEU A 31 3.75 4.08 -8.38
N ALA A 32 3.95 3.34 -7.29
CA ALA A 32 5.12 2.49 -7.10
C ALA A 32 5.17 1.32 -8.09
N ALA A 33 4.04 0.74 -8.45
CA ALA A 33 3.98 -0.34 -9.43
C ALA A 33 4.29 0.13 -10.87
N LYS A 34 3.96 1.39 -11.19
CA LYS A 34 4.34 2.01 -12.48
C LYS A 34 5.83 2.36 -12.55
N ASP A 35 6.39 2.80 -11.44
CA ASP A 35 7.78 3.23 -11.34
C ASP A 35 8.31 2.93 -9.93
N PRO A 36 8.98 1.77 -9.75
CA PRO A 36 9.52 1.37 -8.44
C PRO A 36 10.54 2.36 -7.86
N ALA A 37 11.21 3.18 -8.69
CA ALA A 37 12.21 4.14 -8.22
C ALA A 37 11.58 5.25 -7.35
N ARG A 38 10.27 5.48 -7.46
CA ARG A 38 9.52 6.42 -6.60
C ARG A 38 9.59 6.05 -5.12
N LEU A 39 9.82 4.78 -4.79
CA LEU A 39 10.00 4.33 -3.40
C LEU A 39 11.30 4.86 -2.76
N HIS A 40 12.24 5.43 -3.52
CA HIS A 40 13.45 6.05 -2.98
C HIS A 40 13.16 7.38 -2.26
N ASN A 41 12.12 8.10 -2.69
CA ASN A 41 11.71 9.34 -2.05
C ASN A 41 10.19 9.36 -1.84
N MET A 42 9.75 8.64 -0.81
CA MET A 42 8.33 8.49 -0.46
C MET A 42 7.60 9.83 -0.37
N ARG A 43 8.21 10.84 0.24
CA ARG A 43 7.56 12.15 0.40
C ARG A 43 7.34 12.82 -0.95
N ARG A 44 8.39 12.94 -1.77
CA ARG A 44 8.35 13.66 -3.05
C ARG A 44 7.58 12.91 -4.12
N ASP A 45 7.81 11.61 -4.24
CA ASP A 45 7.42 10.85 -5.44
C ASP A 45 6.17 9.98 -5.24
N ILE A 46 5.71 9.86 -3.99
CA ILE A 46 4.48 9.14 -3.62
C ILE A 46 3.50 10.05 -2.85
N TYR A 47 3.85 10.52 -1.66
CA TYR A 47 2.90 11.20 -0.77
C TYR A 47 2.45 12.57 -1.29
N LEU A 48 3.35 13.40 -1.83
CA LEU A 48 2.97 14.68 -2.44
C LEU A 48 2.05 14.49 -3.67
N PRO A 49 2.34 13.58 -4.63
CA PRO A 49 1.42 13.26 -5.71
C PRO A 49 0.04 12.77 -5.24
N VAL A 50 0.00 11.87 -4.25
CA VAL A 50 -1.27 11.39 -3.68
C VAL A 50 -2.03 12.54 -2.99
N ALA A 51 -1.33 13.38 -2.23
CA ALA A 51 -1.93 14.53 -1.56
C ALA A 51 -2.53 15.51 -2.58
N ALA A 52 -1.84 15.77 -3.70
CA ALA A 52 -2.34 16.61 -4.78
C ALA A 52 -3.58 16.00 -5.47
N LEU A 53 -3.56 14.68 -5.71
CA LEU A 53 -4.69 13.97 -6.32
C LEU A 53 -5.96 14.05 -5.45
N HIS A 54 -5.80 13.97 -4.14
CA HIS A 54 -6.90 13.98 -3.17
C HIS A 54 -7.20 15.36 -2.58
N GLN A 55 -6.48 16.40 -3.00
CA GLN A 55 -6.61 17.78 -2.48
C GLN A 55 -6.49 17.89 -0.95
N VAL A 56 -5.55 17.13 -0.37
CA VAL A 56 -5.25 17.11 1.08
C VAL A 56 -3.80 17.47 1.36
N SER A 57 -3.44 17.61 2.63
CA SER A 57 -2.04 17.80 3.04
C SER A 57 -1.23 16.51 2.91
N CYS A 58 0.08 16.62 2.62
CA CYS A 58 1.02 15.50 2.66
C CYS A 58 1.01 14.78 4.02
N SER A 59 0.89 15.55 5.12
CA SER A 59 0.80 15.00 6.47
C SER A 59 -0.46 14.17 6.71
N SER A 60 -1.57 14.49 6.03
CA SER A 60 -2.79 13.65 6.08
C SER A 60 -2.56 12.31 5.40
N VAL A 61 -1.93 12.31 4.21
CA VAL A 61 -1.58 11.09 3.50
C VAL A 61 -0.64 10.21 4.34
N GLU A 62 0.42 10.79 4.91
CA GLU A 62 1.36 10.08 5.77
C GLU A 62 0.69 9.46 7.01
N ARG A 63 -0.25 10.18 7.64
CA ARG A 63 -1.01 9.68 8.79
C ARG A 63 -1.88 8.51 8.40
N ASP A 64 -2.68 8.65 7.35
CA ASP A 64 -3.69 7.67 7.02
C ASP A 64 -3.07 6.40 6.39
N ILE A 65 -1.95 6.53 5.68
CA ILE A 65 -1.17 5.37 5.24
C ILE A 65 -0.55 4.63 6.44
N ARG A 66 -0.11 5.33 7.50
CA ARG A 66 0.32 4.64 8.74
C ARG A 66 -0.82 3.85 9.39
N THR A 67 -2.04 4.38 9.34
CA THR A 67 -3.24 3.63 9.78
C THR A 67 -3.44 2.37 8.96
N ILE A 68 -3.33 2.44 7.62
CA ILE A 68 -3.40 1.24 6.77
C ILE A 68 -2.32 0.22 7.12
N ARG A 69 -1.07 0.68 7.31
CA ARG A 69 0.02 -0.18 7.77
C ARG A 69 -0.32 -0.86 9.09
N ASP A 70 -0.86 -0.12 10.06
CA ASP A 70 -1.23 -0.66 11.37
C ASP A 70 -2.35 -1.71 11.26
N VAL A 71 -3.35 -1.47 10.41
CA VAL A 71 -4.42 -2.43 10.13
C VAL A 71 -3.84 -3.71 9.51
N LEU A 72 -3.02 -3.56 8.49
CA LEU A 72 -2.35 -4.66 7.83
C LEU A 72 -1.53 -5.51 8.84
N TYR A 73 -0.72 -4.84 9.67
CA TYR A 73 0.11 -5.50 10.68
C TYR A 73 -0.69 -6.27 11.75
N ARG A 74 -1.82 -5.72 12.20
CA ARG A 74 -2.60 -6.29 13.31
C ARG A 74 -3.65 -7.31 12.86
N HIS A 75 -4.14 -7.20 11.64
CA HIS A 75 -5.36 -7.90 11.21
C HIS A 75 -5.17 -8.77 9.97
N THR A 76 -4.11 -8.58 9.18
CA THR A 76 -3.89 -9.44 8.01
C THR A 76 -3.07 -10.68 8.42
N PRO A 77 -3.64 -11.90 8.29
CA PRO A 77 -2.96 -13.12 8.70
C PRO A 77 -1.72 -13.37 7.83
N ALA A 78 -0.67 -13.97 8.42
CA ALA A 78 0.55 -14.31 7.68
C ALA A 78 0.27 -15.21 6.46
N ASP A 79 -0.74 -16.09 6.55
CA ASP A 79 -1.15 -16.99 5.47
C ASP A 79 -1.69 -16.26 4.24
N PHE A 80 -2.20 -15.04 4.41
CA PHE A 80 -2.58 -14.20 3.27
C PHE A 80 -1.36 -13.89 2.38
N PHE A 81 -0.23 -13.48 2.95
CA PHE A 81 0.97 -13.21 2.16
C PHE A 81 1.52 -14.47 1.52
N ARG A 82 1.50 -15.59 2.26
CA ARG A 82 1.93 -16.89 1.75
C ARG A 82 1.11 -17.33 0.54
N SER A 83 -0.21 -17.13 0.55
CA SER A 83 -1.09 -17.48 -0.57
C SER A 83 -0.82 -16.63 -1.82
N LEU A 84 -0.26 -15.43 -1.65
CA LEU A 84 0.20 -14.57 -2.73
C LEU A 84 1.63 -14.88 -3.21
N GLY A 85 2.31 -15.87 -2.62
CA GLY A 85 3.72 -16.16 -2.88
C GLY A 85 4.66 -15.07 -2.36
N LEU A 86 4.23 -14.32 -1.35
CA LEU A 86 4.98 -13.23 -0.73
C LEU A 86 5.43 -13.62 0.68
N PRO A 87 6.64 -13.20 1.12
CA PRO A 87 7.02 -13.38 2.51
C PRO A 87 6.06 -12.57 3.41
N PRO A 88 5.66 -13.09 4.59
CA PRO A 88 4.89 -12.30 5.55
C PRO A 88 5.63 -11.02 5.91
N LEU A 89 4.93 -9.88 5.86
CA LEU A 89 5.47 -8.55 6.13
C LEU A 89 6.01 -8.36 7.57
N TRP A 90 5.78 -9.32 8.47
CA TRP A 90 5.95 -9.18 9.93
C TRP A 90 6.65 -10.37 10.59
N GLN A 91 7.73 -10.88 10.02
CA GLN A 91 8.48 -11.96 10.66
C GLN A 91 9.11 -11.54 12.01
N HIS A 92 9.53 -10.28 12.16
CA HIS A 92 10.26 -9.82 13.35
C HIS A 92 9.88 -8.43 13.89
N SER A 93 9.16 -7.59 13.14
CA SER A 93 8.77 -6.25 13.59
C SER A 93 7.63 -5.65 12.76
N GLN A 94 7.07 -4.53 13.23
CA GLN A 94 6.07 -3.76 12.51
C GLN A 94 6.71 -3.09 11.27
N PRO A 95 6.16 -3.27 10.05
CA PRO A 95 6.79 -2.75 8.85
C PRO A 95 6.60 -1.24 8.70
N TYR A 96 7.43 -0.66 7.86
CA TYR A 96 7.29 0.70 7.39
C TYR A 96 6.21 0.79 6.31
N PRO A 97 5.49 1.93 6.21
CA PRO A 97 4.59 2.21 5.09
C PRO A 97 5.16 1.90 3.71
N ARG A 98 6.44 2.21 3.49
CA ARG A 98 7.17 1.93 2.25
C ARG A 98 7.19 0.43 1.92
N GLU A 99 7.39 -0.43 2.92
CA GLU A 99 7.46 -1.88 2.73
C GLU A 99 6.10 -2.45 2.35
N CYS A 100 5.03 -1.97 3.00
CA CYS A 100 3.67 -2.32 2.60
C CYS A 100 3.39 -1.89 1.15
N ILE A 101 3.71 -0.64 0.79
CA ILE A 101 3.49 -0.16 -0.58
C ILE A 101 4.30 -0.98 -1.59
N ALA A 102 5.57 -1.25 -1.29
CA ALA A 102 6.46 -2.03 -2.15
C ALA A 102 5.93 -3.44 -2.38
N LEU A 103 5.48 -4.13 -1.32
CA LEU A 103 4.99 -5.50 -1.41
C LEU A 103 3.75 -5.62 -2.31
N PHE A 104 2.77 -4.73 -2.14
CA PHE A 104 1.57 -4.72 -2.98
C PHE A 104 1.90 -4.29 -4.41
N ALA A 105 2.82 -3.33 -4.59
CA ALA A 105 3.23 -2.87 -5.91
C ALA A 105 3.96 -3.96 -6.71
N ASP A 106 4.88 -4.68 -6.06
CA ASP A 106 5.63 -5.78 -6.64
C ASP A 106 4.69 -6.93 -7.03
N TYR A 107 3.77 -7.33 -6.15
CA TYR A 107 2.74 -8.32 -6.50
C TYR A 107 1.90 -7.88 -7.70
N LEU A 108 1.44 -6.63 -7.71
CA LEU A 108 0.62 -6.08 -8.80
C LEU A 108 1.38 -6.03 -10.13
N ALA A 109 2.70 -5.77 -10.11
CA ALA A 109 3.56 -5.76 -11.29
C ALA A 109 3.82 -7.16 -11.87
N ARG A 110 3.68 -8.21 -11.06
CA ARG A 110 3.82 -9.62 -11.48
C ARG A 110 2.53 -10.23 -12.03
N LEU A 111 1.39 -9.55 -11.91
CA LEU A 111 0.13 -10.03 -12.48
C LEU A 111 0.16 -9.96 -14.02
N PRO A 112 -0.36 -10.99 -14.71
CA PRO A 112 -0.41 -11.04 -16.17
C PRO A 112 -1.32 -9.98 -16.80
#